data_AF-A0A4P7L8D8-F1
#
_entry.id   AF-A0A4P7L8D8-F1
#
_cell.length_a   1.000
_cell.length_b   1.000
_cell.length_c   1.000
_cell.angle_alpha   90.00
_cell.angle_beta   90.00
_cell.angle_gamma   90.00
#
_symmetry.space_group_name_H-M   'P 1'
#
loop_
_entity.id
_entity.type
_entity.pdbx_description
1 polymer ?
#
loop_
_entity_poly.entity_id
_entity_poly.type
_entity_poly.pdbx_seq_one_letter_code
_entity_poly.pdbx_strand_id
1 'polypeptide(L)'
;MYIPRPDKLLFTIDDGWNKFLEKYGDSVSSWTRLSVERMLACGTCAMGVRRYCCASPDCSHSRFFCQSCKSKACSSCGFKATEQWLAQQVHVLPDCEWQHITFTMPHLLWPFFNNNWPLLNALFRAATRAMLQWANEQGIEIGIFCALHTYGRQLNQHPHVHVSVTRGGLDSKHGVWRKLFFKKKAVEKIWRGAVIRLLRHSYDLINPGRLPGLGHIRDKKHWRRYLRAQYGRYWKVHFAKKTKGAWHSVKYLGRYLKPPPVSASKLRHYRGGAVVHHYHDHRTGQHRQQTLPQEEMIRRYIVTDHAKLIH
;
A
#
# COMPACT_ATOMS: atom_id res chain seq x y z
N MET A 1 4.28 -33.93 7.37
CA MET A 1 4.20 -32.85 8.39
C MET A 1 3.80 -31.56 7.69
N TYR A 2 2.70 -30.91 8.09
CA TYR A 2 2.28 -29.62 7.53
C TYR A 2 3.28 -28.55 7.96
N ILE A 3 3.97 -27.91 7.01
CA ILE A 3 4.82 -26.75 7.30
C ILE A 3 3.93 -25.51 7.20
N PRO A 4 3.67 -24.78 8.32
CA PRO A 4 2.90 -23.55 8.26
C PRO A 4 3.56 -22.57 7.30
N ARG A 5 2.74 -21.78 6.61
CA ARG A 5 3.26 -20.75 5.71
C ARG A 5 4.15 -19.78 6.50
N PRO A 6 5.24 -19.26 5.92
CA PRO A 6 6.19 -18.41 6.64
C PRO A 6 5.60 -17.17 7.31
N ASP A 7 4.54 -16.60 6.72
CA ASP A 7 3.81 -15.49 7.32
C ASP A 7 3.03 -15.88 8.57
N LYS A 8 2.56 -17.13 8.70
CA LYS A 8 1.96 -17.63 9.95
C LYS A 8 3.00 -17.79 11.05
N LEU A 9 4.18 -18.32 10.70
CA LEU A 9 5.26 -18.56 11.66
C LEU A 9 5.67 -17.29 12.41
N LEU A 10 5.65 -16.14 11.74
CA LEU A 10 5.93 -14.85 12.37
C LEU A 10 5.02 -14.57 13.58
N PHE A 11 3.77 -15.03 13.53
CA PHE A 11 2.75 -14.76 14.56
C PHE A 11 2.60 -15.92 15.55
N THR A 12 2.95 -17.15 15.17
CA THR A 12 2.73 -18.35 16.01
C THR A 12 3.97 -18.79 16.77
N ILE A 13 5.18 -18.60 16.23
CA ILE A 13 6.41 -18.96 16.96
C ILE A 13 6.52 -18.05 18.19
N ASP A 14 6.99 -18.61 19.31
CA ASP A 14 7.16 -17.93 20.59
C ASP A 14 5.89 -17.25 21.12
N ASP A 15 4.71 -17.70 20.67
CA ASP A 15 3.42 -17.08 20.96
C ASP A 15 3.35 -15.59 20.58
N GLY A 16 4.03 -15.24 19.49
CA GLY A 16 4.32 -13.84 19.14
C GLY A 16 3.08 -12.95 18.99
N TRP A 17 1.95 -13.47 18.49
CA TRP A 17 0.74 -12.68 18.35
C TRP A 17 0.06 -12.36 19.68
N ASN A 18 -0.06 -13.33 20.57
CA ASN A 18 -0.72 -13.10 21.86
C ASN A 18 0.13 -12.16 22.73
N LYS A 19 1.45 -12.40 22.80
CA LYS A 19 2.38 -11.47 23.47
C LYS A 19 2.33 -10.05 22.91
N PHE A 20 2.17 -9.92 21.59
CA PHE A 20 2.00 -8.61 20.95
C PHE A 20 0.68 -7.94 21.39
N LEU A 21 -0.42 -8.70 21.47
CA LEU A 21 -1.71 -8.20 21.93
C LEU A 21 -1.74 -7.86 23.42
N GLU A 22 -1.04 -8.62 24.27
CA GLU A 22 -0.91 -8.28 25.70
C GLU A 22 -0.26 -6.90 25.89
N LYS A 23 0.74 -6.58 25.07
CA LYS A 23 1.49 -5.32 25.21
C LYS A 23 0.88 -4.14 24.45
N TYR A 24 0.24 -4.40 23.30
CA TYR A 24 -0.22 -3.36 22.38
C TYR A 24 -1.67 -3.49 21.94
N GLY A 25 -2.44 -4.40 22.54
CA GLY A 25 -3.81 -4.72 22.15
C GLY A 25 -4.66 -3.49 21.93
N ASP A 26 -4.64 -2.54 22.87
CA ASP A 26 -5.44 -1.30 22.81
C ASP A 26 -5.14 -0.42 21.58
N SER A 27 -3.93 -0.53 21.03
CA SER A 27 -3.54 0.18 19.80
C SER A 27 -3.89 -0.57 18.51
N VAL A 28 -4.31 -1.84 18.60
CA VAL A 28 -4.66 -2.69 17.46
C VAL A 28 -6.16 -2.68 17.24
N SER A 29 -6.60 -2.15 16.10
CA SER A 29 -8.01 -2.14 15.72
C SER A 29 -8.61 -3.55 15.63
N SER A 30 -9.91 -3.67 15.93
CA SER A 30 -10.65 -4.93 15.80
C SER A 30 -10.53 -5.53 14.39
N TRP A 31 -10.55 -4.70 13.35
CA TRP A 31 -10.36 -5.13 11.96
C TRP A 31 -8.97 -5.73 11.69
N THR A 32 -7.92 -5.13 12.27
CA THR A 32 -6.56 -5.65 12.18
C THR A 32 -6.46 -7.00 12.89
N ARG A 33 -7.04 -7.14 14.10
CA ARG A 33 -7.07 -8.41 14.83
C ARG A 33 -7.76 -9.51 14.03
N LEU A 34 -8.98 -9.23 13.56
CA LEU A 34 -9.75 -10.15 12.71
C LEU A 34 -8.98 -10.55 11.44
N SER A 35 -8.28 -9.60 10.80
CA SER A 35 -7.49 -9.88 9.60
C SER A 35 -6.36 -10.87 9.87
N VAL A 36 -5.64 -10.71 10.99
CA VAL A 36 -4.55 -11.60 11.42
C VAL A 36 -5.08 -12.97 11.82
N GLU A 37 -6.13 -13.03 12.64
CA GLU A 37 -6.74 -14.29 13.10
C GLU A 37 -7.28 -15.12 11.94
N ARG A 38 -7.96 -14.48 10.98
CA ARG A 38 -8.38 -15.13 9.72
C ARG A 38 -7.18 -15.66 8.93
N MET A 39 -6.07 -14.93 8.89
CA MET A 39 -4.83 -15.38 8.23
C MET A 39 -4.27 -16.62 8.92
N LEU A 40 -4.25 -16.66 10.26
CA LEU A 40 -3.83 -17.82 11.05
C LEU A 40 -4.72 -19.04 10.79
N ALA A 41 -6.04 -18.86 10.77
CA ALA A 41 -7.02 -19.90 10.47
C ALA A 41 -7.01 -20.36 8.99
N CYS A 42 -6.40 -19.60 8.08
CA CYS A 42 -6.46 -19.85 6.64
C CYS A 42 -5.99 -21.26 6.25
N GLY A 43 -6.82 -22.03 5.53
CA GLY A 43 -6.47 -23.38 5.10
C GLY A 43 -6.54 -24.43 6.21
N THR A 44 -7.21 -24.12 7.32
CA THR A 44 -7.61 -25.09 8.35
C THR A 44 -9.13 -25.30 8.32
N CYS A 45 -9.63 -26.32 9.03
CA CYS A 45 -11.06 -26.60 9.11
C CYS A 45 -11.88 -25.45 9.71
N ALA A 46 -11.25 -24.55 10.49
CA ALA A 46 -11.89 -23.37 11.06
C ALA A 46 -12.44 -22.38 10.00
N MET A 47 -11.93 -22.44 8.77
CA MET A 47 -12.47 -21.63 7.66
C MET A 47 -13.62 -22.31 6.89
N GLY A 48 -13.99 -23.53 7.30
CA GLY A 48 -14.89 -24.41 6.56
C GLY A 48 -14.14 -25.35 5.61
N VAL A 49 -14.80 -26.46 5.26
CA VAL A 49 -14.23 -27.53 4.45
C VAL A 49 -15.17 -27.88 3.30
N ARG A 50 -14.63 -28.09 2.10
CA ARG A 50 -15.34 -28.73 0.99
C ARG A 50 -14.85 -30.15 0.81
N ARG A 51 -15.77 -31.09 0.72
CA ARG A 51 -15.50 -32.47 0.34
C ARG A 51 -15.78 -32.62 -1.15
N TYR A 52 -14.82 -33.13 -1.89
CA TYR A 52 -14.98 -33.55 -3.28
C TYR A 52 -14.95 -35.07 -3.30
N CYS A 53 -16.01 -35.67 -3.85
CA CYS A 53 -16.11 -37.10 -4.06
C CYS A 53 -15.88 -37.43 -5.52
N CYS A 54 -15.39 -38.64 -5.81
CA CYS A 54 -15.43 -39.16 -7.16
C CYS A 54 -16.88 -39.19 -7.66
N ALA A 55 -17.10 -38.91 -8.94
CA ALA A 55 -18.43 -38.96 -9.54
C ALA A 55 -18.94 -40.40 -9.75
N SER A 56 -18.04 -41.39 -9.70
CA SER A 56 -18.42 -42.81 -9.82
C SER A 56 -19.06 -43.30 -8.52
N PRO A 57 -20.25 -43.93 -8.57
CA PRO A 57 -20.98 -44.42 -7.38
C PRO A 57 -20.17 -45.42 -6.54
N ASP A 58 -19.33 -46.23 -7.18
CA ASP A 58 -18.56 -47.29 -6.53
C ASP A 58 -17.19 -46.82 -5.99
N CYS A 59 -16.87 -45.53 -6.17
CA CYS A 59 -15.58 -44.99 -5.80
C CYS A 59 -15.67 -44.19 -4.48
N SER A 60 -15.11 -44.74 -3.40
CA SER A 60 -15.09 -44.11 -2.07
C SER A 60 -14.07 -42.96 -1.94
N HIS A 61 -13.26 -42.70 -2.98
CA HIS A 61 -12.25 -41.66 -2.95
C HIS A 61 -12.88 -40.28 -2.73
N SER A 62 -12.39 -39.60 -1.69
CA SER A 62 -12.74 -38.22 -1.41
C SER A 62 -11.52 -37.39 -1.03
N ARG A 63 -11.59 -36.10 -1.33
CA ARG A 63 -10.59 -35.11 -0.90
C ARG A 63 -11.27 -33.97 -0.18
N PHE A 64 -10.68 -33.57 0.94
CA PHE A 64 -11.13 -32.44 1.74
C PHE A 64 -10.24 -31.23 1.48
N PHE A 65 -10.85 -30.11 1.18
CA PHE A 65 -10.15 -28.84 0.96
C PHE A 65 -10.65 -27.80 1.96
N CYS A 66 -9.75 -27.33 2.80
CA CYS A 66 -10.01 -26.24 3.72
C CYS A 66 -10.07 -24.90 2.98
N GLN A 67 -11.01 -24.04 3.36
CA GLN A 67 -11.23 -22.78 2.67
C GLN A 67 -10.14 -21.75 2.93
N SER A 68 -9.98 -20.86 1.95
CA SER A 68 -9.10 -19.70 2.07
C SER A 68 -9.77 -18.57 2.87
N CYS A 69 -8.99 -17.85 3.66
CA CYS A 69 -9.52 -16.79 4.52
C CYS A 69 -9.89 -15.50 3.78
N LYS A 70 -9.35 -15.28 2.57
CA LYS A 70 -9.48 -14.04 1.77
C LYS A 70 -9.05 -12.77 2.52
N SER A 71 -8.30 -12.90 3.62
CA SER A 71 -7.78 -11.79 4.40
C SER A 71 -6.62 -11.10 3.68
N LYS A 72 -6.56 -9.77 3.79
CA LYS A 72 -5.43 -8.93 3.33
C LYS A 72 -4.11 -9.26 4.03
N ALA A 73 -4.18 -9.76 5.27
CA ALA A 73 -3.00 -10.14 6.03
C ALA A 73 -2.41 -11.47 5.54
N CYS A 74 -3.13 -12.24 4.73
CA CYS A 74 -2.67 -13.54 4.25
C CYS A 74 -1.95 -13.40 2.91
N SER A 75 -0.65 -13.71 2.88
CA SER A 75 0.19 -13.53 1.68
C SER A 75 -0.31 -14.33 0.48
N SER A 76 -0.75 -15.58 0.70
CA SER A 76 -1.23 -16.44 -0.38
C SER A 76 -2.59 -15.99 -0.92
N CYS A 77 -3.50 -15.56 -0.04
CA CYS A 77 -4.80 -15.03 -0.45
C CYS A 77 -4.63 -13.71 -1.19
N GLY A 78 -3.75 -12.83 -0.70
CA GLY A 78 -3.38 -11.59 -1.38
C GLY A 78 -2.76 -11.82 -2.76
N PHE A 79 -1.89 -12.83 -2.90
CA PHE A 79 -1.36 -13.23 -4.20
C PHE A 79 -2.46 -13.69 -5.16
N LYS A 80 -3.33 -14.63 -4.73
CA LYS A 80 -4.43 -15.11 -5.58
C LYS A 80 -5.41 -14.01 -5.97
N ALA A 81 -5.74 -13.12 -5.02
CA ALA A 81 -6.58 -11.96 -5.28
C ALA A 81 -5.93 -10.97 -6.26
N THR A 82 -4.59 -10.88 -6.28
CA THR A 82 -3.84 -10.09 -7.27
C THR A 82 -3.99 -10.69 -8.65
N GLU A 83 -3.81 -12.01 -8.80
CA GLU A 83 -3.95 -12.69 -10.09
C GLU A 83 -5.36 -12.60 -10.65
N GLN A 84 -6.38 -12.81 -9.82
CA GLN A 84 -7.78 -12.70 -10.23
C GLN A 84 -8.12 -11.27 -10.68
N TRP A 85 -7.65 -10.27 -9.94
CA TRP A 85 -7.84 -8.87 -10.31
C TRP A 85 -7.10 -8.54 -11.62
N LEU A 86 -5.85 -8.99 -11.77
CA LEU A 86 -5.07 -8.83 -13.00
C LEU A 86 -5.81 -9.37 -14.22
N ALA A 87 -6.36 -10.58 -14.13
CA ALA A 87 -7.11 -11.21 -15.22
C ALA A 87 -8.33 -10.38 -15.66
N GLN A 88 -9.00 -9.70 -14.72
CA GLN A 88 -10.14 -8.84 -15.02
C GLN A 88 -9.73 -7.49 -15.63
N GLN A 89 -8.64 -6.88 -15.14
CA GLN A 89 -8.27 -5.52 -15.55
C GLN A 89 -7.62 -5.44 -16.93
N VAL A 90 -6.94 -6.50 -17.38
CA VAL A 90 -6.25 -6.49 -18.68
C VAL A 90 -7.21 -6.20 -19.84
N HIS A 91 -8.47 -6.64 -19.74
CA HIS A 91 -9.50 -6.41 -20.76
C HIS A 91 -10.19 -5.05 -20.66
N VAL A 92 -10.07 -4.35 -19.54
CA VAL A 92 -10.73 -3.05 -19.31
C VAL A 92 -9.86 -1.88 -19.73
N LEU A 93 -8.53 -2.06 -19.71
CA LEU A 93 -7.60 -0.96 -19.86
C LEU A 93 -7.15 -0.70 -21.28
N PRO A 94 -7.03 0.59 -21.66
CA PRO A 94 -6.61 0.94 -23.00
C PRO A 94 -5.19 0.46 -23.26
N ASP A 95 -4.99 -0.15 -24.42
CA ASP A 95 -3.67 -0.51 -24.93
C ASP A 95 -2.94 0.74 -25.39
N CYS A 96 -2.21 1.36 -24.47
CA CYS A 96 -1.50 2.61 -24.70
C CYS A 96 -0.20 2.68 -23.90
N GLU A 97 0.53 3.78 -24.03
CA GLU A 97 1.66 4.06 -23.15
C GLU A 97 1.17 4.48 -21.77
N TRP A 98 1.79 3.92 -20.72
CA TRP A 98 1.53 4.26 -19.33
C TRP A 98 2.77 4.86 -18.67
N GLN A 99 2.56 5.74 -17.71
CA GLN A 99 3.60 6.37 -16.91
C GLN A 99 3.35 6.11 -15.43
N HIS A 100 4.31 5.43 -14.78
CA HIS A 100 4.28 5.23 -13.33
C HIS A 100 4.97 6.39 -12.63
N ILE A 101 4.30 6.94 -11.63
CA ILE A 101 4.72 8.06 -10.82
C ILE A 101 4.61 7.63 -9.36
N THR A 102 5.61 7.96 -8.54
CA THR A 102 5.54 7.76 -7.09
C THR A 102 5.65 9.12 -6.40
N PHE A 103 4.55 9.52 -5.78
CA PHE A 103 4.45 10.71 -4.98
C PHE A 103 4.94 10.46 -3.57
N THR A 104 6.00 11.16 -3.19
CA THR A 104 6.54 11.17 -1.84
C THR A 104 6.59 12.60 -1.31
N MET A 105 6.87 12.76 -0.02
CA MET A 105 6.95 14.06 0.63
C MET A 105 8.12 14.07 1.62
N PRO A 106 8.60 15.24 2.06
CA PRO A 106 9.63 15.33 3.11
C PRO A 106 9.26 14.51 4.35
N HIS A 107 10.24 13.80 4.91
CA HIS A 107 10.02 12.89 6.05
C HIS A 107 9.44 13.57 7.29
N LEU A 108 9.71 14.86 7.45
CA LEU A 108 9.14 15.72 8.48
C LEU A 108 7.60 15.88 8.39
N LEU A 109 6.98 15.49 7.26
CA LEU A 109 5.52 15.50 7.10
C LEU A 109 4.89 14.14 7.38
N TRP A 110 5.65 13.05 7.41
CA TRP A 110 5.11 11.70 7.58
C TRP A 110 4.38 11.49 8.92
N PRO A 111 4.85 12.03 10.07
CA PRO A 111 4.20 11.81 11.36
C PRO A 111 2.72 12.22 11.39
N PHE A 112 2.33 13.25 10.63
CA PHE A 112 0.94 13.74 10.61
C PHE A 112 -0.05 12.74 10.00
N PHE A 113 0.44 11.81 9.18
CA PHE A 113 -0.37 10.77 8.56
C PHE A 113 -0.37 9.46 9.35
N ASN A 114 0.37 9.37 10.46
CA ASN A 114 0.48 8.13 11.22
C ASN A 114 -0.88 7.74 11.81
N ASN A 115 -1.39 6.56 11.44
CA ASN A 115 -2.71 6.05 11.86
C ASN A 115 -3.88 7.04 11.66
N ASN A 116 -3.70 8.07 10.83
CA ASN A 116 -4.71 9.08 10.55
C ASN A 116 -5.41 8.75 9.23
N TRP A 117 -6.32 7.77 9.26
CA TRP A 117 -7.04 7.27 8.09
C TRP A 117 -7.81 8.36 7.31
N PRO A 118 -8.52 9.29 7.96
CA PRO A 118 -9.16 10.40 7.24
C PRO A 118 -8.14 11.20 6.44
N LEU A 119 -6.98 11.51 7.02
CA LEU A 119 -5.93 12.28 6.36
C LEU A 119 -5.22 11.48 5.26
N LEU A 120 -4.98 10.19 5.46
CA LEU A 120 -4.44 9.27 4.46
C LEU A 120 -5.38 9.14 3.24
N ASN A 121 -6.68 9.03 3.47
CA ASN A 121 -7.69 9.04 2.41
C ASN A 121 -7.72 10.39 1.67
N ALA A 122 -7.58 11.50 2.39
CA ALA A 122 -7.50 12.82 1.79
C ALA A 122 -6.21 13.02 0.98
N LEU A 123 -5.07 12.50 1.43
CA LEU A 123 -3.80 12.48 0.71
C LEU A 123 -3.93 11.73 -0.61
N PHE A 124 -4.58 10.57 -0.56
CA PHE A 124 -4.85 9.75 -1.71
C PHE A 124 -5.74 10.48 -2.74
N ARG A 125 -6.82 11.11 -2.30
CA ARG A 125 -7.69 11.96 -3.14
C ARG A 125 -6.95 13.18 -3.70
N ALA A 126 -6.02 13.75 -2.95
CA ALA A 126 -5.21 14.88 -3.40
C ALA A 126 -4.29 14.48 -4.57
N ALA A 127 -3.70 13.27 -4.51
CA ALA A 127 -2.87 12.74 -5.59
C ALA A 127 -3.67 12.50 -6.88
N THR A 128 -4.87 11.92 -6.78
CA THR A 128 -5.71 11.64 -7.96
C THR A 128 -6.23 12.93 -8.59
N ARG A 129 -6.81 13.83 -7.78
CA ARG A 129 -7.33 15.13 -8.25
C ARG A 129 -6.26 15.98 -8.91
N ALA A 130 -5.04 16.00 -8.37
CA ALA A 130 -3.93 16.74 -8.96
C ALA A 130 -3.65 16.32 -10.41
N MET A 131 -3.68 15.03 -10.70
CA MET A 131 -3.39 14.49 -12.03
C MET A 131 -4.56 14.67 -12.99
N LEU A 132 -5.78 14.39 -12.51
CA LEU A 132 -7.00 14.55 -13.31
C LEU A 132 -7.25 16.02 -13.67
N GLN A 133 -7.11 16.94 -12.71
CA GLN A 133 -7.24 18.38 -12.97
C GLN A 133 -6.22 18.85 -14.00
N TRP A 134 -4.95 18.44 -13.86
CA TRP A 134 -3.91 18.83 -14.80
C TRP A 134 -4.19 18.32 -16.22
N ALA A 135 -4.68 17.09 -16.37
CA ALA A 135 -5.05 16.54 -17.68
C ALA A 135 -6.28 17.25 -18.28
N ASN A 136 -7.27 17.55 -17.44
CA ASN A 136 -8.46 18.29 -17.84
C ASN A 136 -8.13 19.73 -18.32
N GLU A 137 -7.15 20.40 -17.70
CA GLU A 137 -6.62 21.69 -18.17
C GLU A 137 -5.99 21.60 -19.58
N GLN A 138 -5.63 20.39 -20.04
CA GLN A 138 -5.18 20.12 -21.41
C GLN A 138 -6.31 19.64 -22.34
N GLY A 139 -7.55 19.52 -21.83
CA GLY A 139 -8.71 19.00 -22.54
C GLY A 139 -8.65 17.49 -22.81
N ILE A 140 -7.93 16.73 -21.98
CA ILE A 140 -7.70 15.29 -22.18
C ILE A 140 -8.19 14.51 -20.95
N GLU A 141 -9.06 13.54 -21.19
CA GLU A 141 -9.49 12.56 -20.20
C GLU A 141 -8.53 11.37 -20.17
N ILE A 142 -7.80 11.23 -19.06
CA ILE A 142 -6.79 10.17 -18.87
C ILE A 142 -7.35 9.02 -18.04
N GLY A 143 -6.84 7.81 -18.28
CA GLY A 143 -6.98 6.70 -17.34
C GLY A 143 -5.99 6.84 -16.18
N ILE A 144 -6.44 6.60 -14.95
CA ILE A 144 -5.61 6.72 -13.75
C ILE A 144 -5.87 5.60 -12.74
N PHE A 145 -4.78 5.07 -12.22
CA PHE A 145 -4.78 4.10 -11.14
C PHE A 145 -3.91 4.59 -10.00
N CYS A 146 -4.44 4.56 -8.78
CA CYS A 146 -3.70 4.99 -7.61
C CYS A 146 -3.73 3.95 -6.49
N ALA A 147 -2.60 3.80 -5.79
CA ALA A 147 -2.48 3.02 -4.57
C ALA A 147 -1.75 3.82 -3.48
N LEU A 148 -2.35 3.92 -2.29
CA LEU A 148 -1.72 4.52 -1.12
C LEU A 148 -0.94 3.48 -0.32
N HIS A 149 0.30 3.79 0.02
CA HIS A 149 1.14 3.04 0.94
C HIS A 149 1.52 3.87 2.15
N THR A 150 1.65 3.21 3.29
CA THR A 150 2.05 3.81 4.57
C THR A 150 3.45 3.43 5.00
N TYR A 151 4.13 2.52 4.29
CA TYR A 151 5.41 1.95 4.68
C TYR A 151 6.41 1.90 3.52
N GLY A 152 7.70 2.07 3.83
CA GLY A 152 8.80 1.94 2.88
C GLY A 152 9.29 0.50 2.73
N ARG A 153 10.37 0.31 1.97
CA ARG A 153 11.00 -1.02 1.80
C ARG A 153 11.63 -1.57 3.07
N GLN A 154 12.08 -0.68 3.96
CA GLN A 154 12.52 -1.01 5.32
C GLN A 154 11.34 -1.27 6.26
N LEU A 155 10.11 -1.17 5.75
CA LEU A 155 8.86 -1.26 6.52
C LEU A 155 8.71 -0.17 7.59
N ASN A 156 9.52 0.88 7.48
CA ASN A 156 9.38 2.10 8.24
C ASN A 156 8.21 2.93 7.70
N GLN A 157 7.61 3.76 8.56
CA GLN A 157 6.53 4.62 8.14
C GLN A 157 6.99 5.58 7.02
N HIS A 158 6.32 5.52 5.88
CA HIS A 158 6.62 6.30 4.69
C HIS A 158 5.34 6.41 3.86
N PRO A 159 4.41 7.32 4.20
CA PRO A 159 3.22 7.55 3.40
C PRO A 159 3.60 8.03 2.00
N HIS A 160 3.20 7.29 0.98
CA HIS A 160 3.44 7.64 -0.42
C HIS A 160 2.34 7.08 -1.31
N VAL A 161 2.14 7.70 -2.48
CA VAL A 161 1.11 7.29 -3.43
C VAL A 161 1.77 6.84 -4.72
N HIS A 162 1.49 5.60 -5.12
CA HIS A 162 1.79 5.12 -6.46
C HIS A 162 0.65 5.52 -7.39
N VAL A 163 1.00 6.10 -8.52
CA VAL A 163 0.08 6.57 -9.55
C VAL A 163 0.53 6.02 -10.89
N SER A 164 -0.36 5.34 -11.60
CA SER A 164 -0.17 4.96 -12.99
C SER A 164 -1.18 5.73 -13.83
N VAL A 165 -0.68 6.50 -14.79
CA VAL A 165 -1.52 7.31 -15.68
C VAL A 165 -1.23 6.95 -17.13
N THR A 166 -2.25 7.02 -17.98
CA THR A 166 -2.08 6.91 -19.42
C THR A 166 -1.29 8.12 -19.95
N ARG A 167 -0.40 7.91 -20.93
CA ARG A 167 0.35 8.96 -21.63
C ARG A 167 -0.45 9.54 -22.81
N GLY A 168 -1.75 9.65 -22.60
CA GLY A 168 -2.72 10.09 -23.56
C GLY A 168 -4.12 9.77 -23.06
N GLY A 169 -5.12 10.18 -23.81
CA GLY A 169 -6.49 10.08 -23.39
C GLY A 169 -7.43 10.59 -24.47
N LEU A 170 -8.73 10.54 -24.20
CA LEU A 170 -9.73 11.07 -25.13
C LEU A 170 -9.77 12.60 -25.01
N ASP A 171 -9.74 13.27 -26.14
CA ASP A 171 -10.02 14.70 -26.21
C ASP A 171 -11.48 14.97 -25.84
N SER A 172 -11.71 15.89 -24.91
CA SER A 172 -13.06 16.16 -24.38
C SER A 172 -14.03 16.74 -25.41
N LYS A 173 -13.56 17.27 -26.55
CA LYS A 173 -14.41 17.85 -27.59
C LYS A 173 -14.75 16.85 -28.68
N HIS A 174 -13.78 16.04 -29.08
CA HIS A 174 -13.90 15.19 -30.27
C HIS A 174 -13.87 13.69 -29.98
N GLY A 175 -13.58 13.28 -28.75
CA GLY A 175 -13.44 11.87 -28.39
C GLY A 175 -12.25 11.17 -29.07
N VAL A 176 -11.32 11.94 -29.63
CA VAL A 176 -10.15 11.41 -30.35
C VAL A 176 -8.98 11.24 -29.38
N TRP A 177 -8.25 10.14 -29.51
CA TRP A 177 -7.07 9.90 -28.69
C TRP A 177 -5.96 10.93 -28.95
N ARG A 178 -5.52 11.63 -27.89
CA ARG A 178 -4.39 12.58 -27.93
C ARG A 178 -3.31 12.17 -26.95
N LYS A 179 -2.05 12.29 -27.37
CA LYS A 179 -0.88 12.03 -26.50
C LYS A 179 -0.75 13.13 -25.44
N LEU A 180 -0.33 12.72 -24.25
CA LEU A 180 -0.10 13.61 -23.11
C LEU A 180 1.30 13.38 -22.51
N PHE A 181 1.95 14.47 -22.08
CA PHE A 181 3.26 14.42 -21.43
C PHE A 181 3.27 15.16 -20.09
N PHE A 182 3.48 14.41 -19.01
CA PHE A 182 3.60 14.95 -17.67
C PHE A 182 5.00 15.51 -17.43
N LYS A 183 5.12 16.83 -17.34
CA LYS A 183 6.36 17.49 -16.94
C LYS A 183 6.61 17.26 -15.45
N LYS A 184 7.67 16.51 -15.11
CA LYS A 184 8.03 16.16 -13.71
C LYS A 184 7.96 17.33 -12.74
N LYS A 185 8.52 18.49 -13.11
CA LYS A 185 8.53 19.69 -12.25
C LYS A 185 7.17 20.35 -12.07
N ALA A 186 6.31 20.32 -13.09
CA ALA A 186 4.93 20.80 -12.96
C ALA A 186 4.15 19.90 -11.99
N VAL A 187 4.23 18.58 -12.18
CA VAL A 187 3.56 17.61 -11.31
C VAL A 187 4.10 17.68 -9.87
N GLU A 188 5.40 17.82 -9.67
CA GLU A 188 6.03 18.04 -8.34
C GLU A 188 5.45 19.28 -7.65
N LYS A 189 5.28 20.40 -8.37
CA LYS A 189 4.70 21.64 -7.84
C LYS A 189 3.24 21.45 -7.43
N ILE A 190 2.44 20.77 -8.24
CA ILE A 190 1.02 20.48 -7.96
C ILE A 190 0.92 19.58 -6.72
N TRP A 191 1.66 18.48 -6.70
CA TRP A 191 1.68 17.54 -5.58
C TRP A 191 2.06 18.23 -4.27
N ARG A 192 3.16 19.01 -4.29
CA ARG A 192 3.61 19.79 -3.15
C ARG A 192 2.54 20.76 -2.64
N GLY A 193 1.90 21.49 -3.56
CA GLY A 193 0.80 22.41 -3.23
C GLY A 193 -0.38 21.68 -2.59
N ALA A 194 -0.76 20.52 -3.13
CA ALA A 194 -1.89 19.72 -2.67
C ALA A 194 -1.66 19.19 -1.25
N VAL A 195 -0.48 18.62 -0.96
CA VAL A 195 -0.14 18.11 0.39
C VAL A 195 -0.11 19.25 1.42
N ILE A 196 0.53 20.37 1.09
CA ILE A 196 0.64 21.50 2.02
C ILE A 196 -0.73 22.15 2.27
N ARG A 197 -1.59 22.24 1.25
CA ARG A 197 -2.97 22.71 1.41
C ARG A 197 -3.79 21.77 2.28
N LEU A 198 -3.67 20.46 2.06
CA LEU A 198 -4.33 19.43 2.87
C LEU A 198 -3.95 19.59 4.35
N LEU A 199 -2.65 19.55 4.65
CA LEU A 199 -2.15 19.69 6.01
C LEU A 199 -2.56 21.00 6.67
N ARG A 200 -2.60 22.10 5.91
CA ARG A 200 -3.04 23.41 6.42
C ARG A 200 -4.49 23.38 6.91
N HIS A 201 -5.39 22.71 6.17
CA HIS A 201 -6.81 22.59 6.53
C HIS A 201 -7.09 21.50 7.57
N SER A 202 -6.10 20.67 7.91
CA SER A 202 -6.26 19.58 8.87
C SER A 202 -5.64 19.87 10.24
N TYR A 203 -5.33 21.14 10.57
CA TYR A 203 -4.71 21.48 11.86
C TYR A 203 -5.48 20.95 13.07
N ASP A 204 -6.80 21.20 13.10
CA ASP A 204 -7.63 20.82 14.25
C ASP A 204 -7.78 19.30 14.37
N LEU A 205 -7.83 18.58 13.24
CA LEU A 205 -7.82 17.12 13.19
C LEU A 205 -6.49 16.51 13.66
N ILE A 206 -5.37 17.10 13.25
CA ILE A 206 -4.02 16.57 13.51
C ILE A 206 -3.58 16.89 14.94
N ASN A 207 -3.91 18.09 15.43
CA ASN A 207 -3.39 18.67 16.66
C ASN A 207 -1.86 18.47 16.80
N PRO A 208 -1.06 19.08 15.91
CA PRO A 208 0.35 18.72 15.73
C PRO A 208 1.20 18.90 16.98
N GLY A 209 0.84 19.83 17.88
CA GLY A 209 1.54 20.04 19.15
C GLY A 209 1.44 18.87 20.13
N ARG A 210 0.45 17.98 19.96
CA ARG A 210 0.32 16.75 20.77
C ARG A 210 1.14 15.58 20.25
N LEU A 211 1.70 15.69 19.04
CA LEU A 211 2.51 14.62 18.48
C LEU A 211 3.93 14.63 19.11
N PRO A 212 4.52 13.44 19.36
CA PRO A 212 5.87 13.34 19.92
C PRO A 212 6.91 14.15 19.12
N GLY A 213 7.71 14.95 19.82
CA GLY A 213 8.75 15.80 19.21
C GLY A 213 8.23 17.05 18.48
N LEU A 214 6.91 17.30 18.46
CA LEU A 214 6.29 18.41 17.71
C LEU A 214 5.62 19.45 18.60
N GLY A 215 5.88 19.44 19.92
CA GLY A 215 5.34 20.42 20.88
C GLY A 215 5.69 21.89 20.62
N HIS A 216 6.65 22.16 19.73
CA HIS A 216 6.95 23.51 19.25
C HIS A 216 5.87 24.08 18.30
N ILE A 217 4.95 23.25 17.79
CA ILE A 217 3.83 23.65 16.93
C ILE A 217 2.61 23.91 17.81
N ARG A 218 2.61 25.06 18.50
CA ARG A 218 1.63 25.39 19.55
C ARG A 218 0.28 25.88 19.04
N ASP A 219 0.27 26.51 17.87
CA ASP A 219 -0.92 27.15 17.30
C ASP A 219 -0.91 27.11 15.75
N LYS A 220 -2.00 27.63 15.15
CA LYS A 220 -2.15 27.75 13.70
C LYS A 220 -1.09 28.65 13.04
N LYS A 221 -0.45 29.58 13.76
CA LYS A 221 0.62 30.45 13.24
C LYS A 221 1.93 29.65 13.12
N HIS A 222 2.32 28.93 14.17
CA HIS A 222 3.46 28.02 14.18
C HIS A 222 3.30 26.93 13.12
N TRP A 223 2.09 26.38 12.97
CA TRP A 223 1.79 25.40 11.92
C TRP A 223 2.01 25.93 10.51
N ARG A 224 1.48 27.12 10.20
CA ARG A 224 1.68 27.77 8.91
C ARG A 224 3.16 28.03 8.62
N ARG A 225 3.93 28.45 9.62
CA ARG A 225 5.39 28.62 9.51
C ARG A 225 6.10 27.30 9.21
N TYR A 226 5.75 26.24 9.96
CA TYR A 226 6.29 24.90 9.74
C TYR A 226 6.02 24.42 8.31
N LEU A 227 4.77 24.47 7.86
CA LEU A 227 4.39 24.07 6.51
C LEU A 227 5.05 24.91 5.41
N ARG A 228 5.25 26.21 5.62
CA ARG A 228 5.98 27.09 4.69
C ARG A 228 7.43 26.63 4.55
N ALA A 229 8.09 26.30 5.66
CA ALA A 229 9.44 25.74 5.63
C ALA A 229 9.50 24.40 4.86
N GLN A 230 8.53 23.50 5.10
CA GLN A 230 8.46 22.22 4.37
C GLN A 230 8.14 22.38 2.88
N TYR A 231 7.36 23.40 2.50
CA TYR A 231 7.10 23.75 1.10
C TYR A 231 8.38 24.20 0.37
N GLY A 232 9.27 24.92 1.06
CA GLY A 232 10.55 25.40 0.51
C GLY A 232 11.60 24.31 0.30
N ARG A 233 11.44 23.12 0.90
CA ARG A 233 12.38 22.00 0.74
C ARG A 233 12.35 21.40 -0.66
N TYR A 234 13.34 20.56 -0.95
CA TYR A 234 13.31 19.68 -2.11
C TYR A 234 12.27 18.56 -1.94
N TRP A 235 11.43 18.35 -2.95
CA TRP A 235 10.42 17.29 -2.98
C TRP A 235 10.81 16.25 -4.04
N LYS A 236 10.83 14.98 -3.64
CA LYS A 236 11.14 13.89 -4.57
C LYS A 236 9.84 13.32 -5.14
N VAL A 237 9.66 13.44 -6.44
CA VAL A 237 8.70 12.65 -7.20
C VAL A 237 9.47 11.75 -8.15
N HIS A 238 9.17 10.46 -8.14
CA HIS A 238 9.84 9.50 -9.02
C HIS A 238 8.96 9.23 -10.24
N PHE A 239 9.51 9.38 -11.43
CA PHE A 239 8.89 9.00 -12.70
C PHE A 239 9.65 7.78 -13.20
N ALA A 240 8.98 6.64 -13.33
CA ALA A 240 9.58 5.46 -13.95
C ALA A 240 9.75 5.67 -15.46
N LYS A 241 10.38 4.71 -16.16
CA LYS A 241 10.27 4.68 -17.62
C LYS A 241 8.80 4.39 -18.00
N LYS A 242 8.35 4.99 -19.10
CA LYS A 242 7.04 4.66 -19.69
C LYS A 242 7.03 3.19 -20.13
N THR A 243 5.88 2.55 -19.99
CA THR A 243 5.66 1.16 -20.41
C THR A 243 4.59 1.12 -21.49
N LYS A 244 4.75 0.24 -22.48
CA LYS A 244 3.70 -0.06 -23.45
C LYS A 244 2.75 -1.11 -22.87
N GLY A 245 1.47 -0.97 -23.16
CA GLY A 245 0.43 -1.93 -22.77
C GLY A 245 0.03 -1.84 -21.31
N ALA A 246 -1.25 -2.09 -21.07
CA ALA A 246 -1.83 -2.04 -19.73
C ALA A 246 -1.24 -3.12 -18.80
N TRP A 247 -0.85 -4.28 -19.32
CA TRP A 247 -0.42 -5.42 -18.51
C TRP A 247 0.73 -5.11 -17.55
N HIS A 248 1.78 -4.42 -18.03
CA HIS A 248 2.91 -4.05 -17.16
C HIS A 248 2.47 -3.11 -16.04
N SER A 249 1.54 -2.20 -16.32
CA SER A 249 1.00 -1.25 -15.36
C SER A 249 0.14 -1.92 -14.30
N VAL A 250 -0.78 -2.77 -14.73
CA VAL A 250 -1.65 -3.53 -13.83
C VAL A 250 -0.80 -4.48 -12.98
N LYS A 251 0.16 -5.20 -13.57
CA LYS A 251 1.04 -6.11 -12.83
C LYS A 251 1.90 -5.40 -11.80
N TYR A 252 2.44 -4.22 -12.14
CA TYR A 252 3.18 -3.40 -11.20
C TYR A 252 2.30 -3.03 -10.00
N LEU A 253 1.08 -2.54 -10.25
CA LEU A 253 0.16 -2.11 -9.21
C LEU A 253 -0.43 -3.27 -8.41
N GLY A 254 -0.71 -4.41 -9.03
CA GLY A 254 -1.29 -5.58 -8.37
C GLY A 254 -0.48 -6.02 -7.15
N ARG A 255 0.86 -5.90 -7.23
CA ARG A 255 1.81 -6.18 -6.13
C ARG A 255 1.58 -5.34 -4.88
N TYR A 256 0.84 -4.25 -5.01
CA TYR A 256 0.68 -3.19 -4.01
C TYR A 256 -0.76 -3.04 -3.55
N LEU A 257 -1.70 -3.78 -4.14
CA LEU A 257 -3.12 -3.64 -3.87
C LEU A 257 -3.62 -4.72 -2.90
N LYS A 258 -3.24 -5.97 -3.08
CA LYS A 258 -3.87 -7.11 -2.41
C LYS A 258 -2.97 -7.83 -1.38
N PRO A 259 -1.64 -7.95 -1.59
CA PRO A 259 -0.77 -8.61 -0.63
C PRO A 259 -0.45 -7.75 0.60
N PRO A 260 -0.02 -8.37 1.72
CA PRO A 260 0.55 -7.68 2.87
C PRO A 260 1.90 -7.00 2.52
N PRO A 261 2.46 -6.14 3.40
CA PRO A 261 3.73 -5.42 3.18
C PRO A 261 4.91 -6.31 2.86
N VAL A 262 4.87 -7.49 3.45
CA VAL A 262 5.95 -8.45 3.44
C VAL A 262 5.40 -9.71 2.83
N SER A 263 5.96 -10.09 1.68
CA SER A 263 5.69 -11.37 1.09
C SER A 263 6.21 -12.48 2.01
N ALA A 264 5.45 -13.58 2.13
CA ALA A 264 5.89 -14.76 2.88
C ALA A 264 7.28 -15.27 2.46
N SER A 265 7.69 -15.05 1.20
CA SER A 265 9.05 -15.38 0.74
C SER A 265 10.16 -14.70 1.55
N LYS A 266 9.94 -13.47 2.03
CA LYS A 266 10.90 -12.74 2.86
C LYS A 266 10.99 -13.27 4.29
N LEU A 267 10.03 -14.10 4.70
CA LEU A 267 9.97 -14.72 6.02
C LEU A 267 10.33 -16.21 5.99
N ARG A 268 10.71 -16.75 4.82
CA ARG A 268 10.92 -18.20 4.62
C ARG A 268 11.92 -18.82 5.60
N HIS A 269 12.94 -18.06 5.99
CA HIS A 269 14.01 -18.52 6.89
C HIS A 269 13.76 -18.16 8.36
N TYR A 270 12.63 -17.53 8.69
CA TYR A 270 12.30 -17.23 10.08
C TYR A 270 12.06 -18.53 10.86
N ARG A 271 12.69 -18.64 12.04
CA ARG A 271 12.63 -19.81 12.92
C ARG A 271 12.42 -19.45 14.41
N GLY A 272 12.16 -18.19 14.73
CA GLY A 272 12.07 -17.67 16.10
C GLY A 272 13.05 -16.52 16.35
N GLY A 273 12.81 -15.74 17.40
CA GLY A 273 13.67 -14.60 17.77
C GLY A 273 13.65 -13.45 16.76
N ALA A 274 14.82 -13.04 16.25
CA ALA A 274 14.92 -11.90 15.37
C ALA A 274 14.66 -12.25 13.89
N VAL A 275 13.99 -11.35 13.17
CA VAL A 275 13.72 -11.44 11.74
C VAL A 275 14.82 -10.70 10.98
N VAL A 276 15.52 -11.42 10.10
CA VAL A 276 16.45 -10.80 9.13
C VAL A 276 15.66 -10.38 7.90
N HIS A 277 15.51 -9.06 7.71
CA HIS A 277 14.77 -8.49 6.60
C HIS A 277 15.70 -7.90 5.54
N HIS A 278 15.67 -8.49 4.34
CA HIS A 278 16.43 -8.01 3.19
C HIS A 278 15.62 -6.99 2.37
N TYR A 279 16.26 -5.88 2.00
CA TYR A 279 15.66 -4.84 1.16
C TYR A 279 16.67 -4.21 0.21
N HIS A 280 16.19 -3.77 -0.95
CA HIS A 280 17.01 -3.01 -1.90
C HIS A 280 16.96 -1.52 -1.57
N ASP A 281 18.11 -0.96 -1.21
CA ASP A 281 18.32 0.46 -0.93
C ASP A 281 18.55 1.23 -2.23
N HIS A 282 17.64 2.14 -2.55
CA HIS A 282 17.73 2.97 -3.76
C HIS A 282 18.71 4.13 -3.67
N ARG A 283 19.17 4.48 -2.46
CA ARG A 283 20.20 5.51 -2.30
C ARG A 283 21.57 4.96 -2.70
N THR A 284 21.83 3.70 -2.35
CA THR A 284 23.11 3.03 -2.63
C THR A 284 23.06 2.05 -3.79
N GLY A 285 21.87 1.72 -4.30
CA GLY A 285 21.69 0.71 -5.36
C GLY A 285 21.99 -0.73 -4.91
N GLN A 286 22.06 -0.97 -3.60
CA GLN A 286 22.54 -2.24 -3.03
C GLN A 286 21.46 -2.94 -2.21
N HIS A 287 21.55 -4.26 -2.15
CA HIS A 287 20.78 -5.05 -1.20
C HIS A 287 21.39 -4.89 0.19
N ARG A 288 20.56 -4.50 1.16
CA ARG A 288 20.90 -4.37 2.56
C ARG A 288 20.05 -5.32 3.40
N GLN A 289 20.51 -5.60 4.60
CA GLN A 289 19.78 -6.36 5.60
C GLN A 289 19.60 -5.52 6.87
N GLN A 290 18.48 -5.72 7.54
CA GLN A 290 18.25 -5.22 8.89
C GLN A 290 17.72 -6.38 9.75
N THR A 291 18.13 -6.41 11.01
CA THR A 291 17.64 -7.37 11.99
C THR A 291 16.60 -6.69 12.87
N LEU A 292 15.39 -7.24 12.89
CA LEU A 292 14.26 -6.70 13.66
C LEU A 292 13.82 -7.72 14.71
N PRO A 293 13.51 -7.33 15.95
CA PRO A 293 12.80 -8.20 16.88
C PRO A 293 11.49 -8.71 16.25
N GLN A 294 11.05 -9.92 16.60
CA GLN A 294 9.76 -10.47 16.14
C GLN A 294 8.61 -9.50 16.37
N GLU A 295 8.54 -8.90 17.57
CA GLU A 295 7.53 -7.92 17.96
C GLU A 295 7.49 -6.71 16.99
N GLU A 296 8.66 -6.18 16.63
CA GLU A 296 8.76 -5.04 15.71
C GLU A 296 8.39 -5.45 14.29
N MET A 297 8.72 -6.68 13.87
CA MET A 297 8.29 -7.20 12.58
C MET A 297 6.77 -7.38 12.52
N ILE A 298 6.14 -7.91 13.58
CA ILE A 298 4.68 -8.01 13.70
C ILE A 298 4.06 -6.62 13.59
N ARG A 299 4.56 -5.64 14.37
CA ARG A 299 4.12 -4.24 14.30
C ARG A 299 4.12 -3.74 12.86
N ARG A 300 5.24 -3.92 12.15
CA ARG A 300 5.37 -3.46 10.76
C ARG A 300 4.51 -4.23 9.76
N TYR A 301 4.19 -5.49 10.04
CA TYR A 301 3.32 -6.32 9.21
C TYR A 301 1.86 -5.85 9.27
N ILE A 302 1.37 -5.51 10.47
CA ILE A 302 -0.05 -5.22 10.73
C ILE A 302 -0.48 -3.78 10.45
N VAL A 303 0.46 -2.86 10.19
CA VAL A 303 0.22 -1.42 9.89
C VAL A 303 -0.45 -1.19 8.52
N THR A 304 -1.20 -2.17 8.01
CA THR A 304 -1.75 -2.12 6.66
C THR A 304 -3.24 -1.93 6.55
N ASP A 305 -3.60 -0.87 5.84
CA ASP A 305 -4.70 -0.83 4.89
C ASP A 305 -4.34 0.09 3.71
N HIS A 306 -4.73 -0.34 2.51
CA HIS A 306 -4.50 0.39 1.26
C HIS A 306 -5.80 1.06 0.81
N ALA A 307 -5.81 2.40 0.71
CA ALA A 307 -6.83 3.12 -0.05
C ALA A 307 -6.57 2.99 -1.56
N LYS A 308 -7.65 2.82 -2.33
CA LYS A 308 -7.62 2.53 -3.77
C LYS A 308 -8.67 3.34 -4.52
N LEU A 309 -8.33 3.72 -5.74
CA LEU A 309 -9.22 4.32 -6.73
C LEU A 309 -8.72 3.87 -8.10
N ILE A 310 -9.69 3.44 -8.90
CA ILE A 310 -9.56 3.14 -10.30
C ILE A 310 -10.52 4.13 -10.97
N HIS A 311 -10.01 4.96 -11.88
CA HIS A 311 -10.81 5.90 -12.65
C HIS A 311 -10.35 5.87 -14.12
#